data_AF-A0A7H0IP57-F1
#
_entry.id   AF-A0A7H0IP57-F1
#
_cell.length_a   1.000
_cell.length_b   1.000
_cell.length_c   1.000
_cell.angle_alpha   90.00
_cell.angle_beta   90.00
_cell.angle_gamma   90.00
#
_symmetry.space_group_name_H-M   'P 1'
#
loop_
_entity.id
_entity.type
_entity.pdbx_description
1 polymer ?
#
loop_
_entity_poly.entity_id
_entity_poly.type
_entity_poly.pdbx_seq_one_letter_code
_entity_poly.pdbx_strand_id
1 'polypeptide(L)'
;MFTLTEPPLFTRLRDARRVLIAGAGGGFDVYTGLPLAFALRAAGKEVHLANLSFADLYGLPAEVWVAPDVAAIGPGTPARGDYFPEHALARWLDGQGLPSTVYAFARTGVAPLREAYRALVGHLGGVDAVVLVDGGTDILMRGDEHGLGTPEEDMASLAAVAALDVPERLVVCLGFGVDAYHGVNHALVLENLAALDREDGYLGAFSVPRRSAEGAAYLDAVAHAQEATASHPSIVQGSVAAAVRGQFGDVRFTERTKGGELFVNPLMAVYFCVDVPALARRNLYLDRLAETVLMRQISSRIEEFRDELPRLRAPRAFPH
;
A
#
# COMPACT_ATOMS: atom_id res chain seq x y z
N MET A 1 20.07 -16.09 4.58
CA MET A 1 21.05 -15.77 3.52
C MET A 1 20.27 -15.39 2.28
N PHE A 2 20.55 -14.22 1.71
CA PHE A 2 19.93 -13.78 0.46
C PHE A 2 20.61 -14.44 -0.74
N THR A 3 19.82 -14.73 -1.78
CA THR A 3 20.30 -15.37 -3.00
C THR A 3 19.62 -14.76 -4.21
N LEU A 4 20.19 -14.91 -5.41
CA LEU A 4 19.55 -14.44 -6.64
C LEU A 4 18.31 -15.25 -7.03
N THR A 5 18.19 -16.49 -6.54
CA THR A 5 17.11 -17.42 -6.90
C THR A 5 15.81 -17.17 -6.14
N GLU A 6 15.86 -16.44 -5.03
CA GLU A 6 14.70 -16.14 -4.18
C GLU A 6 14.72 -14.64 -3.86
N PRO A 7 13.66 -13.87 -4.19
CA PRO A 7 13.62 -12.47 -3.84
C PRO A 7 13.81 -12.26 -2.33
N PRO A 8 14.62 -11.27 -1.89
CA PRO A 8 14.91 -11.06 -0.48
C PRO A 8 13.66 -10.86 0.40
N LEU A 9 12.58 -10.30 -0.15
CA LEU A 9 11.27 -10.23 0.51
C LEU A 9 10.79 -11.61 1.01
N PHE A 10 10.81 -12.63 0.15
CA PHE A 10 10.40 -13.99 0.52
C PHE A 10 11.38 -14.65 1.48
N THR A 11 12.67 -14.30 1.39
CA THR A 11 13.66 -14.73 2.38
C THR A 11 13.34 -14.18 3.77
N ARG A 12 12.95 -12.90 3.89
CA ARG A 12 12.53 -12.27 5.16
C ARG A 12 11.26 -12.89 5.72
N LEU A 13 10.30 -13.18 4.84
CA LEU A 13 9.00 -13.76 5.21
C LEU A 13 9.03 -15.29 5.38
N ARG A 14 10.19 -15.95 5.25
CA ARG A 14 10.29 -17.41 5.22
C ARG A 14 9.73 -18.07 6.48
N ASP A 15 10.14 -17.57 7.64
CA ASP A 15 9.77 -18.15 8.94
C ASP A 15 8.43 -17.63 9.48
N ALA A 16 7.89 -16.56 8.88
CA ALA A 16 6.58 -16.01 9.23
C ALA A 16 5.47 -17.01 8.87
N ARG A 17 4.63 -17.38 9.84
CA ARG A 17 3.46 -18.24 9.62
C ARG A 17 2.21 -17.42 9.36
N ARG A 18 2.04 -16.34 10.11
CA ARG A 18 0.91 -15.42 9.95
C ARG A 18 1.39 -14.04 9.49
N VAL A 19 0.87 -13.62 8.35
CA VAL A 19 1.24 -12.36 7.68
C VAL A 19 0.01 -11.48 7.55
N LEU A 20 0.10 -10.25 8.05
CA LEU A 20 -0.86 -9.19 7.77
C LEU A 20 -0.34 -8.35 6.60
N ILE A 21 -1.10 -8.29 5.50
CA ILE A 21 -0.81 -7.41 4.37
C ILE A 21 -1.81 -6.25 4.43
N ALA A 22 -1.30 -5.02 4.54
CA ALA A 22 -2.13 -3.84 4.79
C ALA A 22 -1.86 -2.70 3.80
N GLY A 23 -2.89 -2.21 3.10
CA GLY A 23 -2.77 -1.05 2.22
C GLY A 23 -2.49 0.23 2.98
N ALA A 24 -1.45 0.97 2.58
CA ALA A 24 -0.87 2.07 3.34
C ALA A 24 -1.50 3.44 3.01
N GLY A 25 -1.59 3.80 1.73
CA GLY A 25 -2.12 5.06 1.20
C GLY A 25 -3.66 5.06 1.06
N GLY A 26 -4.26 3.90 1.30
CA GLY A 26 -5.70 3.69 1.32
C GLY A 26 -6.31 3.45 -0.04
N GLY A 27 -7.60 3.77 -0.20
CA GLY A 27 -8.32 3.47 -1.45
C GLY A 27 -8.20 1.99 -1.86
N PHE A 28 -7.46 1.72 -2.95
CA PHE A 28 -7.27 0.37 -3.49
C PHE A 28 -5.91 -0.26 -3.17
N ASP A 29 -5.11 0.31 -2.27
CA ASP A 29 -3.74 -0.16 -2.01
C ASP A 29 -3.64 -1.61 -1.59
N VAL A 30 -4.62 -2.15 -0.85
CA VAL A 30 -4.67 -3.58 -0.52
C VAL A 30 -4.59 -4.49 -1.78
N TYR A 31 -5.01 -4.01 -2.95
CA TYR A 31 -4.88 -4.75 -4.21
C TYR A 31 -3.42 -4.91 -4.65
N THR A 32 -2.55 -3.95 -4.33
CA THR A 32 -1.10 -4.08 -4.51
C THR A 32 -0.57 -5.30 -3.77
N GLY A 33 -1.19 -5.70 -2.66
CA GLY A 33 -0.80 -6.86 -1.87
C GLY A 33 -1.25 -8.21 -2.43
N LEU A 34 -2.16 -8.26 -3.41
CA LEU A 34 -2.81 -9.53 -3.80
C LEU A 34 -1.86 -10.56 -4.41
N PRO A 35 -0.95 -10.22 -5.35
CA PRO A 35 0.03 -11.19 -5.84
C PRO A 35 0.84 -11.82 -4.71
N LEU A 36 1.25 -11.01 -3.72
CA LEU A 36 1.95 -11.49 -2.53
C LEU A 36 1.08 -12.37 -1.64
N ALA A 37 -0.16 -11.96 -1.40
CA ALA A 37 -1.10 -12.72 -0.59
C ALA A 37 -1.31 -14.14 -1.15
N PHE A 38 -1.44 -14.26 -2.47
CA PHE A 38 -1.62 -15.55 -3.14
C PHE A 38 -0.34 -16.40 -3.08
N ALA A 39 0.83 -15.82 -3.34
CA ALA A 39 2.10 -16.54 -3.22
C ALA A 39 2.34 -17.08 -1.80
N LEU A 40 2.09 -16.24 -0.78
CA LEU A 40 2.28 -16.61 0.63
C LEU A 40 1.26 -17.67 1.09
N ARG A 41 -0.01 -17.58 0.65
CA ARG A 41 -1.02 -18.63 0.89
C ARG A 41 -0.64 -19.94 0.22
N ALA A 42 -0.15 -19.91 -1.02
CA ALA A 42 0.33 -21.10 -1.73
C ALA A 42 1.54 -21.74 -1.03
N ALA A 43 2.35 -20.93 -0.33
CA ALA A 43 3.42 -21.39 0.54
C ALA A 43 2.94 -21.88 1.94
N GLY A 44 1.62 -22.00 2.16
CA GLY A 44 1.03 -22.53 3.39
C GLY A 44 0.95 -21.55 4.55
N LYS A 45 1.10 -20.24 4.30
CA LYS A 45 1.01 -19.20 5.34
C LYS A 45 -0.44 -18.75 5.55
N GLU A 46 -0.74 -18.35 6.78
CA GLU A 46 -1.99 -17.67 7.11
C GLU A 46 -1.86 -16.19 6.73
N VAL A 47 -2.67 -15.73 5.78
CA VAL A 47 -2.58 -14.35 5.27
C VAL A 47 -3.88 -13.61 5.50
N HIS A 48 -3.79 -12.51 6.24
CA HIS A 48 -4.87 -11.56 6.49
C HIS A 48 -4.65 -10.30 5.66
N LEU A 49 -5.75 -9.70 5.21
CA LEU A 49 -5.74 -8.48 4.40
C LEU A 49 -6.34 -7.33 5.19
N ALA A 50 -5.71 -6.18 5.14
CA ALA A 50 -6.22 -4.94 5.69
C ALA A 50 -6.00 -3.75 4.75
N ASN A 51 -6.66 -2.64 5.01
CA ASN A 51 -6.52 -1.42 4.21
C ASN A 51 -6.87 -0.19 5.07
N LEU A 52 -6.15 0.91 4.88
CA LEU A 52 -6.61 2.22 5.36
C LEU A 52 -7.78 2.68 4.50
N SER A 53 -9.00 2.67 5.03
CA SER A 53 -10.18 2.76 4.17
C SER A 53 -10.55 4.18 3.78
N PHE A 54 -10.83 4.38 2.48
CA PHE A 54 -11.41 5.62 1.97
C PHE A 54 -12.93 5.60 1.95
N ALA A 55 -13.54 4.44 2.23
CA ALA A 55 -14.98 4.33 2.40
C ALA A 55 -15.43 5.00 3.71
N ASP A 56 -16.71 5.36 3.78
CA ASP A 56 -17.31 5.83 5.02
C ASP A 56 -17.68 4.65 5.92
N LEU A 57 -16.90 4.45 6.98
CA LEU A 57 -17.07 3.35 7.92
C LEU A 57 -18.07 3.67 9.05
N TYR A 58 -18.41 4.94 9.31
CA TYR A 58 -19.19 5.34 10.50
C TYR A 58 -20.61 4.77 10.54
N GLY A 59 -21.14 4.37 9.37
CA GLY A 59 -22.47 3.77 9.23
C GLY A 59 -22.52 2.25 9.33
N LEU A 60 -21.39 1.58 9.57
CA LEU A 60 -21.32 0.12 9.63
C LEU A 60 -22.00 -0.44 10.89
N PRO A 61 -22.57 -1.66 10.82
CA PRO A 61 -23.13 -2.33 11.98
C PRO A 61 -22.11 -2.51 13.12
N ALA A 62 -22.56 -2.50 14.37
CA ALA A 62 -21.66 -2.57 15.52
C ALA A 62 -20.85 -3.89 15.56
N GLU A 63 -21.44 -4.98 15.07
CA GLU A 63 -20.88 -6.33 15.06
C GLU A 63 -19.68 -6.53 14.13
N VAL A 64 -19.46 -5.62 13.16
CA VAL A 64 -18.29 -5.73 12.28
C VAL A 64 -17.05 -5.08 12.88
N TRP A 65 -17.17 -4.29 13.95
CA TRP A 65 -16.03 -3.62 14.56
C TRP A 65 -15.24 -4.59 15.42
N VAL A 66 -13.95 -4.78 15.07
CA VAL A 66 -13.01 -5.57 15.86
C VAL A 66 -12.60 -4.80 17.11
N ALA A 67 -12.38 -3.50 16.93
CA ALA A 67 -12.02 -2.52 17.96
C ALA A 67 -12.33 -1.10 17.41
N PRO A 68 -12.18 -0.02 18.21
CA PRO A 68 -12.22 1.33 17.66
C PRO A 68 -11.29 1.46 16.45
N ASP A 69 -11.79 2.11 15.40
CA ASP A 69 -11.05 2.42 14.17
C ASP A 69 -10.57 1.21 13.35
N VAL A 70 -11.07 -0.01 13.61
CA VAL A 70 -10.85 -1.18 12.74
C VAL A 70 -12.07 -2.10 12.66
N ALA A 71 -12.56 -2.31 11.43
CA ALA A 71 -13.71 -3.17 11.14
C ALA A 71 -13.32 -4.38 10.28
N ALA A 72 -13.95 -5.53 10.51
CA ALA A 72 -13.85 -6.74 9.70
C ALA A 72 -14.91 -6.69 8.58
N ILE A 73 -14.48 -6.39 7.35
CA ILE A 73 -15.38 -6.30 6.20
C ILE A 73 -15.46 -7.68 5.52
N GLY A 74 -16.66 -8.22 5.43
CA GLY A 74 -16.96 -9.47 4.72
C GLY A 74 -17.87 -9.24 3.50
N PRO A 75 -18.14 -10.28 2.71
CA PRO A 75 -18.94 -10.19 1.48
C PRO A 75 -20.40 -9.78 1.72
N GLY A 76 -20.91 -9.99 2.94
CA GLY A 76 -22.26 -9.60 3.36
C GLY A 76 -22.32 -8.31 4.20
N THR A 77 -21.19 -7.63 4.41
CA THR A 77 -21.17 -6.36 5.17
C THR A 77 -21.97 -5.30 4.40
N PRO A 78 -22.96 -4.62 5.02
CA PRO A 78 -23.72 -3.59 4.34
C PRO A 78 -22.81 -2.46 3.84
N ALA A 79 -22.73 -2.29 2.52
CA ALA A 79 -22.00 -1.19 1.90
C ALA A 79 -22.91 0.03 1.73
N ARG A 80 -22.37 1.22 2.01
CA ARG A 80 -23.03 2.50 1.71
C ARG A 80 -22.26 3.19 0.58
N GLY A 81 -22.95 3.50 -0.52
CA GLY A 81 -22.36 4.14 -1.70
C GLY A 81 -21.57 3.19 -2.60
N ASP A 82 -21.01 3.77 -3.66
CA ASP A 82 -20.43 3.02 -4.79
C ASP A 82 -18.90 2.84 -4.68
N TYR A 83 -18.29 3.36 -3.62
CA TYR A 83 -16.85 3.28 -3.38
C TYR A 83 -16.57 2.55 -2.06
N PHE A 84 -16.29 1.25 -2.16
CA PHE A 84 -15.88 0.44 -1.01
C PHE A 84 -14.93 -0.69 -1.44
N PRO A 85 -13.64 -0.38 -1.67
CA PRO A 85 -12.66 -1.32 -2.22
C PRO A 85 -12.50 -2.62 -1.42
N GLU A 86 -12.55 -2.54 -0.10
CA GLU A 86 -12.43 -3.67 0.82
C GLU A 86 -13.64 -4.61 0.70
N HIS A 87 -14.84 -4.06 0.61
CA HIS A 87 -16.05 -4.84 0.39
C HIS A 87 -16.09 -5.48 -1.00
N ALA A 88 -15.66 -4.75 -2.05
CA ALA A 88 -15.51 -5.31 -3.39
C ALA A 88 -14.51 -6.47 -3.41
N LEU A 89 -13.40 -6.33 -2.68
CA LEU A 89 -12.39 -7.38 -2.55
C LEU A 89 -12.93 -8.58 -1.75
N ALA A 90 -13.63 -8.34 -0.64
CA ALA A 90 -14.25 -9.39 0.18
C ALA A 90 -15.22 -10.24 -0.65
N ARG A 91 -16.06 -9.62 -1.48
CA ARG A 91 -16.97 -10.32 -2.40
C ARG A 91 -16.24 -11.13 -3.46
N TRP A 92 -15.18 -10.57 -4.03
CA TRP A 92 -14.36 -11.30 -4.99
C TRP A 92 -13.70 -12.53 -4.36
N LEU A 93 -13.08 -12.37 -3.19
CA LEU A 93 -12.43 -13.46 -2.44
C LEU A 93 -13.42 -14.58 -2.11
N ASP A 94 -14.63 -14.23 -1.67
CA ASP A 94 -15.70 -15.19 -1.39
C ASP A 94 -16.09 -15.99 -2.64
N GLY A 95 -16.24 -15.31 -3.78
CA GLY A 95 -16.51 -15.95 -5.07
C GLY A 95 -15.39 -16.90 -5.54
N GLN A 96 -14.16 -16.70 -5.09
CA GLN A 96 -13.03 -17.60 -5.34
C GLN A 96 -12.89 -18.72 -4.28
N GLY A 97 -13.77 -18.78 -3.27
CA GLY A 97 -13.67 -19.73 -2.16
C GLY A 97 -12.47 -19.46 -1.24
N LEU A 98 -11.99 -18.22 -1.17
CA LEU A 98 -10.86 -17.80 -0.35
C LEU A 98 -11.34 -17.15 0.96
N PRO A 99 -10.48 -17.06 2.00
CA PRO A 99 -10.78 -16.24 3.18
C PRO A 99 -11.12 -14.81 2.75
N SER A 100 -12.37 -14.41 3.02
CA SER A 100 -13.02 -13.25 2.43
C SER A 100 -13.12 -12.03 3.35
N THR A 101 -12.53 -12.09 4.54
CA THR A 101 -12.43 -10.92 5.42
C THR A 101 -11.30 -9.99 4.99
N VAL A 102 -11.63 -8.71 4.80
CA VAL A 102 -10.68 -7.62 4.60
C VAL A 102 -10.90 -6.62 5.73
N TYR A 103 -9.87 -6.37 6.55
CA TYR A 103 -9.98 -5.43 7.66
C TYR A 103 -9.84 -3.98 7.15
N ALA A 104 -10.75 -3.11 7.54
CA ALA A 104 -10.76 -1.71 7.16
C ALA A 104 -10.40 -0.83 8.37
N PHE A 105 -9.28 -0.13 8.28
CA PHE A 105 -8.91 0.90 9.26
C PHE A 105 -9.62 2.21 8.94
N ALA A 106 -10.12 2.90 9.95
CA ALA A 106 -10.69 4.24 9.79
C ALA A 106 -9.59 5.28 9.52
N ARG A 107 -9.92 6.32 8.73
CA ARG A 107 -9.02 7.45 8.49
C ARG A 107 -8.87 8.29 9.76
N THR A 108 -7.77 8.06 10.45
CA THR A 108 -7.42 8.72 11.71
C THR A 108 -5.97 9.20 11.66
N GLY A 109 -5.48 9.84 12.72
CA GLY A 109 -4.06 10.13 12.89
C GLY A 109 -3.25 8.90 13.34
N VAL A 110 -1.95 9.06 13.53
CA VAL A 110 -1.03 7.95 13.86
C VAL A 110 -1.39 7.25 15.16
N ALA A 111 -1.71 8.00 16.23
CA ALA A 111 -1.94 7.42 17.54
C ALA A 111 -3.13 6.43 17.56
N PRO A 112 -4.35 6.80 17.13
CA PRO A 112 -5.47 5.86 17.03
C PRO A 112 -5.22 4.75 16.00
N LEU A 113 -4.60 5.05 14.85
CA LEU A 113 -4.29 4.02 13.86
C LEU A 113 -3.35 2.95 14.41
N ARG A 114 -2.34 3.34 15.20
CA ARG A 114 -1.42 2.43 15.89
C ARG A 114 -2.16 1.52 16.87
N GLU A 115 -3.11 2.06 17.64
CA GLU A 115 -3.93 1.23 18.53
C GLU A 115 -4.85 0.28 17.74
N ALA A 116 -5.40 0.72 16.62
CA ALA A 116 -6.21 -0.12 15.74
C ALA A 116 -5.38 -1.28 15.16
N TYR A 117 -4.14 -1.03 14.73
CA TYR A 117 -3.21 -2.09 14.33
C TYR A 117 -2.90 -3.06 15.46
N ARG A 118 -2.62 -2.57 16.68
CA ARG A 118 -2.38 -3.45 17.85
C ARG A 118 -3.60 -4.31 18.17
N ALA A 119 -4.78 -3.71 18.14
CA ALA A 119 -6.03 -4.42 18.37
C ALA A 119 -6.28 -5.50 17.31
N LEU A 120 -6.03 -5.18 16.03
CA LEU A 120 -6.13 -6.17 14.95
C LEU A 120 -5.12 -7.30 15.13
N VAL A 121 -3.85 -6.99 15.38
CA VAL A 121 -2.81 -8.00 15.64
C VAL A 121 -3.20 -8.90 16.81
N GLY A 122 -3.71 -8.33 17.90
CA GLY A 122 -4.22 -9.09 19.05
C GLY A 122 -5.42 -9.97 18.70
N HIS A 123 -6.39 -9.43 17.95
CA HIS A 123 -7.57 -10.15 17.48
C HIS A 123 -7.22 -11.35 16.60
N LEU A 124 -6.21 -11.20 15.75
CA LEU A 124 -5.68 -12.28 14.92
C LEU A 124 -4.93 -13.34 15.73
N GLY A 125 -4.60 -13.07 17.01
CA GLY A 125 -3.81 -13.95 17.87
C GLY A 125 -2.31 -13.77 17.71
N GLY A 126 -1.86 -12.55 17.41
CA GLY A 126 -0.49 -12.20 17.03
C GLY A 126 -0.26 -12.31 15.52
N VAL A 127 0.81 -11.69 14.99
CA VAL A 127 1.30 -11.88 13.62
C VAL A 127 2.82 -11.93 13.63
N ASP A 128 3.42 -12.67 12.71
CA ASP A 128 4.89 -12.74 12.59
C ASP A 128 5.42 -11.64 11.66
N ALA A 129 4.56 -11.18 10.74
CA ALA A 129 4.91 -10.15 9.77
C ALA A 129 3.75 -9.18 9.49
N VAL A 130 4.09 -7.90 9.31
CA VAL A 130 3.24 -6.89 8.68
C VAL A 130 3.92 -6.41 7.41
N VAL A 131 3.22 -6.48 6.28
CA VAL A 131 3.66 -5.94 4.98
C VAL A 131 2.73 -4.81 4.60
N LEU A 132 3.21 -3.57 4.70
CA LEU A 132 2.53 -2.42 4.12
C LEU A 132 2.65 -2.49 2.60
N VAL A 133 1.54 -2.25 1.90
CA VAL A 133 1.50 -2.24 0.43
C VAL A 133 1.05 -0.86 -0.03
N ASP A 134 1.78 -0.28 -0.96
CA ASP A 134 1.53 1.05 -1.53
C ASP A 134 1.33 0.93 -3.05
N GLY A 135 0.20 1.44 -3.52
CA GLY A 135 -0.14 1.59 -4.92
C GLY A 135 0.53 2.82 -5.54
N GLY A 136 1.85 2.77 -5.64
CA GLY A 136 2.64 3.93 -5.95
C GLY A 136 4.04 3.75 -5.42
N THR A 137 4.68 4.87 -5.10
CA THR A 137 6.04 4.96 -4.56
C THR A 137 6.21 6.15 -3.60
N ASP A 138 5.16 6.92 -3.32
CA ASP A 138 5.22 8.09 -2.46
C ASP A 138 5.49 7.77 -1.00
N ILE A 139 5.18 6.56 -0.52
CA ILE A 139 5.63 6.12 0.81
C ILE A 139 7.17 6.12 0.95
N LEU A 140 7.91 6.09 -0.16
CA LEU A 140 9.38 6.14 -0.19
C LEU A 140 9.94 7.56 -0.10
N MET A 141 9.08 8.59 -0.06
CA MET A 141 9.52 9.97 0.07
C MET A 141 9.97 10.28 1.51
N ARG A 142 11.00 11.12 1.64
CA ARG A 142 11.63 11.46 2.91
C ARG A 142 11.10 12.75 3.53
N GLY A 143 10.54 13.64 2.71
CA GLY A 143 9.92 14.90 3.10
C GLY A 143 10.56 16.15 2.54
N ASP A 144 11.82 16.07 2.14
CA ASP A 144 12.57 17.19 1.58
C ASP A 144 12.51 17.26 0.06
N GLU A 145 11.78 16.35 -0.60
CA GLU A 145 11.61 16.36 -2.05
C GLU A 145 10.64 17.45 -2.53
N HIS A 146 10.83 17.90 -3.77
CA HIS A 146 9.98 18.94 -4.37
C HIS A 146 8.48 18.60 -4.29
N GLY A 147 8.10 17.37 -4.67
CA GLY A 147 6.74 16.84 -4.50
C GLY A 147 6.77 15.54 -3.72
N LEU A 148 5.78 15.36 -2.84
CA LEU A 148 5.67 14.18 -1.97
C LEU A 148 4.62 13.17 -2.42
N GLY A 149 3.80 13.47 -3.44
CA GLY A 149 2.63 12.65 -3.74
C GLY A 149 1.49 12.96 -2.77
N THR A 150 0.91 11.92 -2.19
CA THR A 150 -0.17 11.95 -1.20
C THR A 150 0.28 11.36 0.14
N PRO A 151 1.19 12.05 0.86
CA PRO A 151 1.94 11.44 1.95
C PRO A 151 1.12 11.14 3.22
N GLU A 152 -0.03 11.76 3.43
CA GLU A 152 -0.73 11.73 4.72
C GLU A 152 -1.06 10.30 5.19
N GLU A 153 -1.77 9.56 4.36
CA GLU A 153 -2.15 8.18 4.61
C GLU A 153 -0.96 7.23 4.73
N ASP A 154 -0.02 7.33 3.80
CA ASP A 154 1.20 6.51 3.77
C ASP A 154 2.01 6.69 5.04
N MET A 155 2.21 7.93 5.46
CA MET A 155 2.98 8.25 6.65
C MET A 155 2.23 7.89 7.93
N ALA A 156 0.90 7.98 7.93
CA ALA A 156 0.09 7.48 9.03
C ALA A 156 0.33 5.98 9.24
N SER A 157 0.21 5.20 8.16
CA SER A 157 0.42 3.75 8.15
C SER A 157 1.86 3.37 8.49
N LEU A 158 2.85 4.05 7.88
CA LEU A 158 4.27 3.83 8.15
C LEU A 158 4.61 4.09 9.62
N ALA A 159 4.17 5.22 10.18
CA ALA A 159 4.43 5.56 11.58
C ALA A 159 3.74 4.59 12.55
N ALA A 160 2.50 4.19 12.25
CA ALA A 160 1.77 3.22 13.06
C ALA A 160 2.48 1.86 13.10
N VAL A 161 2.86 1.32 11.93
CA VAL A 161 3.52 0.01 11.82
C VAL A 161 4.96 0.03 12.34
N ALA A 162 5.71 1.12 12.13
CA ALA A 162 7.06 1.27 12.66
C ALA A 162 7.12 1.16 14.19
N ALA A 163 6.04 1.55 14.88
CA ALA A 163 5.91 1.47 16.33
C ALA A 163 5.32 0.14 16.85
N LEU A 164 4.98 -0.82 15.97
CA LEU A 164 4.51 -2.14 16.37
C LEU A 164 5.66 -3.06 16.78
N ASP A 165 5.41 -3.89 17.79
CA ASP A 165 6.29 -4.99 18.19
C ASP A 165 5.96 -6.25 17.38
N VAL A 166 6.34 -6.23 16.09
CA VAL A 166 6.21 -7.36 15.16
C VAL A 166 7.59 -7.68 14.58
N PRO A 167 8.00 -8.96 14.50
CA PRO A 167 9.34 -9.34 14.04
C PRO A 167 9.68 -8.79 12.64
N GLU A 168 8.80 -9.03 11.67
CA GLU A 168 8.98 -8.61 10.29
C GLU A 168 8.04 -7.45 9.96
N ARG A 169 8.59 -6.28 9.64
CA ARG A 169 7.81 -5.10 9.22
C ARG A 169 8.41 -4.58 7.93
N LEU A 170 7.65 -4.71 6.85
CA LEU A 170 8.12 -4.48 5.49
C LEU A 170 7.17 -3.51 4.75
N VAL A 171 7.70 -2.77 3.78
CA VAL A 171 6.90 -2.02 2.81
C VAL A 171 7.19 -2.57 1.43
N VAL A 172 6.16 -2.68 0.61
CA VAL A 172 6.29 -2.95 -0.82
C VAL A 172 5.49 -1.95 -1.63
N CYS A 173 6.13 -1.42 -2.67
CA CYS A 173 5.55 -0.46 -3.60
C CYS A 173 5.34 -1.13 -4.95
N LEU A 174 4.19 -0.94 -5.60
CA LEU A 174 3.90 -1.42 -6.96
C LEU A 174 3.20 -0.31 -7.73
N GLY A 175 3.63 -0.07 -8.97
CA GLY A 175 3.11 1.04 -9.77
C GLY A 175 4.09 2.18 -9.99
N PHE A 176 5.41 1.92 -9.91
CA PHE A 176 6.45 2.91 -10.20
C PHE A 176 6.13 3.74 -11.44
N GLY A 177 6.07 5.07 -11.27
CA GLY A 177 5.65 5.98 -12.33
C GLY A 177 4.32 6.67 -12.05
N VAL A 178 3.38 6.01 -11.38
CA VAL A 178 1.98 6.46 -11.31
C VAL A 178 1.81 7.75 -10.50
N ASP A 179 2.65 7.99 -9.50
CA ASP A 179 2.53 9.19 -8.64
C ASP A 179 3.13 10.45 -9.26
N ALA A 180 3.62 10.37 -10.50
CA ALA A 180 4.07 11.54 -11.23
C ALA A 180 2.95 12.58 -11.37
N TYR A 181 1.69 12.14 -11.45
CA TYR A 181 0.52 13.04 -11.48
C TYR A 181 0.26 13.75 -10.15
N HIS A 182 0.84 13.25 -9.05
CA HIS A 182 0.83 13.87 -7.72
C HIS A 182 2.17 14.57 -7.39
N GLY A 183 3.01 14.81 -8.39
CA GLY A 183 4.25 15.59 -8.25
C GLY A 183 5.46 14.79 -7.78
N VAL A 184 5.36 13.46 -7.66
CA VAL A 184 6.52 12.60 -7.32
C VAL A 184 7.53 12.61 -8.46
N ASN A 185 8.80 12.87 -8.13
CA ASN A 185 9.91 12.74 -9.07
C ASN A 185 10.59 11.38 -8.91
N HIS A 186 10.42 10.51 -9.89
CA HIS A 186 10.93 9.12 -9.85
C HIS A 186 12.45 9.00 -9.78
N ALA A 187 13.21 10.00 -10.24
CA ALA A 187 14.66 10.01 -10.03
C ALA A 187 15.02 10.22 -8.54
N LEU A 188 14.22 11.00 -7.79
CA LEU A 188 14.37 11.13 -6.33
C LEU A 188 13.92 9.86 -5.59
N VAL A 189 12.89 9.15 -6.07
CA VAL A 189 12.51 7.83 -5.54
C VAL A 189 13.67 6.85 -5.66
N LEU A 190 14.30 6.78 -6.84
CA LEU A 190 15.47 5.92 -7.07
C LEU A 190 16.68 6.34 -6.21
N GLU A 191 16.88 7.65 -6.00
CA GLU A 191 17.90 8.17 -5.08
C GLU A 191 17.63 7.72 -3.64
N ASN A 192 16.37 7.74 -3.19
CA ASN A 192 15.97 7.28 -1.87
C ASN A 192 16.16 5.78 -1.69
N LEU A 193 15.81 4.97 -2.69
CA LEU A 193 16.06 3.52 -2.70
C LEU A 193 17.56 3.22 -2.62
N ALA A 194 18.39 3.91 -3.39
CA ALA A 194 19.85 3.76 -3.33
C ALA A 194 20.43 4.20 -1.97
N ALA A 195 19.79 5.14 -1.29
CA ALA A 195 20.15 5.49 0.08
C ALA A 195 19.80 4.35 1.04
N LEU A 196 18.58 3.83 0.98
CA LEU A 196 18.11 2.70 1.80
C LEU A 196 18.98 1.45 1.61
N ASP A 197 19.37 1.16 0.37
CA ASP A 197 20.24 0.02 0.03
C ASP A 197 21.61 0.11 0.73
N ARG A 198 22.21 1.29 0.81
CA ARG A 198 23.47 1.51 1.55
C ARG A 198 23.38 1.25 3.05
N GLU A 199 22.16 1.16 3.59
CA GLU A 199 21.89 0.85 4.99
C GLU A 199 21.19 -0.51 5.16
N ASP A 200 21.31 -1.39 4.15
CA ASP A 200 20.68 -2.72 4.10
C ASP A 200 19.15 -2.69 4.25
N GLY A 201 18.54 -1.53 3.99
CA GLY A 201 17.10 -1.28 4.12
C GLY A 201 16.30 -1.56 2.85
N TYR A 202 16.96 -1.70 1.70
CA TYR A 202 16.33 -2.09 0.44
C TYR A 202 16.47 -3.60 0.22
N LEU A 203 15.33 -4.28 0.04
CA LEU A 203 15.24 -5.73 -0.18
C LEU A 203 15.18 -6.09 -1.67
N GLY A 204 15.52 -5.15 -2.55
CA GLY A 204 15.50 -5.35 -3.99
C GLY A 204 14.11 -5.23 -4.61
N ALA A 205 14.03 -5.73 -5.84
CA ALA A 205 12.84 -5.66 -6.67
C ALA A 205 12.60 -6.97 -7.41
N PHE A 206 11.33 -7.26 -7.69
CA PHE A 206 10.91 -8.39 -8.53
C PHE A 206 9.57 -8.09 -9.20
N SER A 207 9.29 -8.75 -10.32
CA SER A 207 8.11 -8.47 -11.14
C SER A 207 6.94 -9.41 -10.83
N VAL A 208 5.72 -8.91 -10.98
CA VAL A 208 4.50 -9.73 -11.02
C VAL A 208 4.46 -10.49 -12.35
N PRO A 209 4.56 -11.83 -12.37
CA PRO A 209 4.56 -12.58 -13.61
C PRO A 209 3.13 -12.72 -14.14
N ARG A 210 2.80 -12.11 -15.30
CA ARG A 210 1.46 -12.19 -15.91
C ARG A 210 0.89 -13.61 -16.02
N ARG A 211 1.74 -14.59 -16.35
CA ARG A 211 1.35 -15.99 -16.58
C ARG A 211 1.36 -16.86 -15.32
N SER A 212 1.66 -16.26 -14.17
CA SER A 212 1.54 -16.94 -12.87
C SER A 212 0.10 -16.96 -12.38
N ALA A 213 -0.21 -17.83 -11.42
CA ALA A 213 -1.54 -17.88 -10.81
C ALA A 213 -1.84 -16.58 -10.06
N GLU A 214 -0.83 -16.02 -9.39
CA GLU A 214 -0.88 -14.78 -8.64
C GLU A 214 -1.18 -13.59 -9.54
N GLY A 215 -0.48 -13.51 -10.69
CA GLY A 215 -0.69 -12.46 -11.68
C GLY A 215 -2.07 -12.54 -12.33
N ALA A 216 -2.55 -13.75 -12.67
CA ALA A 216 -3.89 -13.94 -13.23
C ALA A 216 -5.00 -13.56 -12.23
N ALA A 217 -4.88 -14.01 -10.98
CA ALA A 217 -5.82 -13.70 -9.90
C ALA A 217 -5.85 -12.20 -9.58
N TYR A 218 -4.70 -11.53 -9.57
CA TYR A 218 -4.62 -10.08 -9.42
C TYR A 218 -5.36 -9.34 -10.54
N LEU A 219 -5.14 -9.72 -11.81
CA LEU A 219 -5.81 -9.08 -12.95
C LEU A 219 -7.33 -9.26 -12.90
N ASP A 220 -7.80 -10.42 -12.44
CA ASP A 220 -9.22 -10.73 -12.27
C ASP A 220 -9.83 -9.90 -11.13
N ALA A 221 -9.16 -9.85 -9.97
CA ALA A 221 -9.59 -9.03 -8.84
C ALA A 221 -9.69 -7.53 -9.20
N VAL A 222 -8.71 -7.00 -9.94
CA VAL A 222 -8.74 -5.60 -10.42
C VAL A 222 -9.89 -5.37 -11.39
N ALA A 223 -10.17 -6.31 -12.30
CA ALA A 223 -11.31 -6.19 -13.21
C ALA A 223 -12.65 -6.18 -12.45
N HIS A 224 -12.84 -7.10 -11.50
CA HIS A 224 -14.01 -7.12 -10.64
C HIS A 224 -14.16 -5.82 -9.83
N ALA A 225 -13.06 -5.30 -9.28
CA ALA A 225 -13.04 -4.03 -8.57
C ALA A 225 -13.47 -2.85 -9.47
N GLN A 226 -12.98 -2.80 -10.71
CA GLN A 226 -13.36 -1.76 -11.67
C GLN A 226 -14.85 -1.79 -11.98
N GLU A 227 -15.45 -2.97 -12.11
CA GLU A 227 -16.89 -3.12 -12.29
C GLU A 227 -17.67 -2.71 -11.03
N ALA A 228 -17.21 -3.14 -9.85
CA ALA A 228 -17.85 -2.86 -8.58
C ALA A 228 -17.81 -1.37 -8.18
N THR A 229 -16.81 -0.63 -8.67
CA THR A 229 -16.66 0.82 -8.42
C THR A 229 -16.60 1.60 -9.73
N ALA A 230 -17.48 1.30 -10.68
CA ALA A 230 -17.45 1.85 -12.04
C ALA A 230 -17.46 3.39 -12.11
N SER A 231 -18.05 4.07 -11.12
CA SER A 231 -18.04 5.54 -11.04
C SER A 231 -16.66 6.10 -10.68
N HIS A 232 -15.87 5.36 -9.89
CA HIS A 232 -14.57 5.78 -9.36
C HIS A 232 -13.54 4.64 -9.33
N PRO A 233 -13.23 3.99 -10.48
CA PRO A 233 -12.29 2.88 -10.51
C PRO A 233 -10.88 3.35 -10.16
N SER A 234 -10.05 2.45 -9.63
CA SER A 234 -8.65 2.73 -9.34
C SER A 234 -7.84 3.01 -10.62
N ILE A 235 -7.30 4.22 -10.73
CA ILE A 235 -6.35 4.58 -11.80
C ILE A 235 -5.02 3.85 -11.58
N VAL A 236 -4.58 3.74 -10.33
CA VAL A 236 -3.34 3.05 -9.95
C VAL A 236 -3.40 1.59 -10.35
N GLN A 237 -4.36 0.83 -9.80
CA GLN A 237 -4.44 -0.62 -10.04
C GLN A 237 -4.79 -0.92 -11.49
N GLY A 238 -5.55 -0.05 -12.16
CA GLY A 238 -5.78 -0.17 -13.61
C GLY A 238 -4.50 0.01 -14.44
N SER A 239 -3.63 0.96 -14.05
CA SER A 239 -2.33 1.19 -14.72
C SER A 239 -1.36 0.04 -14.47
N VAL A 240 -1.29 -0.48 -13.23
CA VAL A 240 -0.51 -1.67 -12.89
C VAL A 240 -1.03 -2.89 -13.66
N ALA A 241 -2.33 -3.13 -13.69
CA ALA A 241 -2.92 -4.22 -14.45
C ALA A 241 -2.65 -4.11 -15.97
N ALA A 242 -2.65 -2.91 -16.53
CA ALA A 242 -2.24 -2.66 -17.91
C ALA A 242 -0.76 -3.01 -18.15
N ALA A 243 0.14 -2.60 -17.24
CA ALA A 243 1.56 -2.92 -17.29
C ALA A 243 1.81 -4.44 -17.17
N VAL A 244 1.13 -5.14 -16.25
CA VAL A 244 1.20 -6.60 -16.11
C VAL A 244 0.72 -7.30 -17.40
N ARG A 245 -0.26 -6.73 -18.11
CA ARG A 245 -0.69 -7.24 -19.43
C ARG A 245 0.33 -6.99 -20.54
N GLY A 246 1.37 -6.19 -20.29
CA GLY A 246 2.42 -5.82 -21.24
C GLY A 246 2.07 -4.60 -22.10
N GLN A 247 1.12 -3.78 -21.65
CA GLN A 247 0.75 -2.53 -22.34
C GLN A 247 1.74 -1.41 -21.97
N PHE A 248 1.80 -0.38 -22.82
CA PHE A 248 2.72 0.76 -22.68
C PHE A 248 2.07 2.06 -23.17
N GLY A 249 2.44 3.19 -22.56
CA GLY A 249 2.00 4.52 -22.94
C GLY A 249 0.60 4.87 -22.42
N ASP A 250 -0.15 5.64 -23.21
CA ASP A 250 -1.46 6.15 -22.83
C ASP A 250 -2.56 5.09 -22.98
N VAL A 251 -2.74 4.27 -21.95
CA VAL A 251 -3.75 3.22 -21.91
C VAL A 251 -5.05 3.76 -21.31
N ARG A 252 -6.13 3.77 -22.09
CA ARG A 252 -7.44 4.23 -21.62
C ARG A 252 -8.32 3.09 -21.13
N PHE A 253 -8.60 3.07 -19.84
CA PHE A 253 -9.54 2.13 -19.21
C PHE A 253 -10.60 2.81 -18.33
N THR A 254 -10.56 4.15 -18.20
CA THR A 254 -11.54 4.92 -17.43
C THR A 254 -11.62 6.36 -17.91
N GLU A 255 -12.83 6.94 -17.90
CA GLU A 255 -13.09 8.36 -18.18
C GLU A 255 -12.44 9.29 -17.14
N ARG A 256 -12.05 8.79 -15.95
CA ARG A 256 -11.36 9.61 -14.93
C ARG A 256 -10.03 10.21 -15.42
N THR A 257 -9.42 9.59 -16.42
CA THR A 257 -8.15 10.05 -16.99
C THR A 257 -8.34 10.96 -18.20
N LYS A 258 -9.58 11.27 -18.58
CA LYS A 258 -9.88 12.10 -19.74
C LYS A 258 -9.20 13.46 -19.63
N GLY A 259 -8.45 13.84 -20.66
CA GLY A 259 -7.76 15.12 -20.74
C GLY A 259 -6.32 15.14 -20.20
N GLY A 260 -5.82 14.03 -19.64
CA GLY A 260 -4.39 13.82 -19.36
C GLY A 260 -3.92 12.49 -19.95
N GLU A 261 -2.66 12.31 -20.26
CA GLU A 261 -2.13 11.03 -20.79
C GLU A 261 -1.59 10.18 -19.66
N LEU A 262 -1.95 8.89 -19.61
CA LEU A 262 -1.27 7.92 -18.77
C LEU A 262 0.10 7.55 -19.37
N PHE A 263 1.04 7.16 -18.52
CA PHE A 263 2.33 6.61 -18.96
C PHE A 263 2.54 5.22 -18.38
N VAL A 264 1.70 4.28 -18.83
CA VAL A 264 1.83 2.86 -18.46
C VAL A 264 3.19 2.36 -18.94
N ASN A 265 3.93 1.70 -18.06
CA ASN A 265 5.26 1.19 -18.38
C ASN A 265 5.59 -0.08 -17.58
N PRO A 266 6.56 -0.89 -18.02
CA PRO A 266 6.88 -2.16 -17.35
C PRO A 266 7.33 -2.04 -15.89
N LEU A 267 7.86 -0.89 -15.44
CA LEU A 267 8.27 -0.70 -14.04
C LEU A 267 7.06 -0.65 -13.10
N MET A 268 5.86 -0.34 -13.60
CA MET A 268 4.64 -0.41 -12.80
C MET A 268 4.30 -1.84 -12.35
N ALA A 269 4.81 -2.86 -13.04
CA ALA A 269 4.63 -4.27 -12.66
C ALA A 269 5.78 -4.81 -11.77
N VAL A 270 6.66 -3.95 -11.30
CA VAL A 270 7.81 -4.28 -10.44
C VAL A 270 7.52 -3.85 -9.01
N TYR A 271 7.64 -4.79 -8.07
CA TYR A 271 7.68 -4.46 -6.65
C TYR A 271 9.03 -3.87 -6.28
N PHE A 272 9.01 -2.84 -5.43
CA PHE A 272 10.17 -2.35 -4.70
C PHE A 272 9.94 -2.62 -3.22
N CYS A 273 10.85 -3.36 -2.59
CA CYS A 273 10.64 -3.86 -1.23
C CYS A 273 11.65 -3.23 -0.27
N VAL A 274 11.19 -2.73 0.88
CA VAL A 274 12.05 -2.09 1.88
C VAL A 274 11.67 -2.52 3.29
N ASP A 275 12.64 -2.43 4.20
CA ASP A 275 12.44 -2.64 5.64
C ASP A 275 11.79 -1.40 6.27
N VAL A 276 10.70 -1.58 7.03
CA VAL A 276 9.97 -0.47 7.68
C VAL A 276 10.86 0.29 8.68
N PRO A 277 11.57 -0.36 9.62
CA PRO A 277 12.49 0.36 10.49
C PRO A 277 13.53 1.20 9.73
N ALA A 278 14.11 0.70 8.64
CA ALA A 278 15.04 1.47 7.82
C ALA A 278 14.38 2.67 7.12
N LEU A 279 13.22 2.48 6.51
CA LEU A 279 12.45 3.54 5.88
C LEU A 279 12.04 4.63 6.88
N ALA A 280 11.51 4.22 8.04
CA ALA A 280 11.07 5.12 9.10
C ALA A 280 12.20 6.02 9.62
N ARG A 281 13.42 5.47 9.80
CA ARG A 281 14.60 6.27 10.22
C ARG A 281 15.02 7.30 9.18
N ARG A 282 14.70 7.09 7.90
CA ARG A 282 15.08 8.01 6.81
C ARG A 282 14.06 9.11 6.56
N ASN A 283 12.82 8.91 6.96
CA ASN A 283 11.80 9.95 6.88
C ASN A 283 12.13 11.07 7.88
N LEU A 284 12.05 12.31 7.42
CA LEU A 284 12.57 13.47 8.15
C LEU A 284 11.57 14.11 9.12
N TYR A 285 10.32 13.65 9.12
CA TYR A 285 9.24 14.24 9.93
C TYR A 285 8.34 13.20 10.61
N LEU A 286 8.60 11.90 10.43
CA LEU A 286 7.73 10.83 10.92
C LEU A 286 7.53 10.88 12.45
N ASP A 287 8.56 11.29 13.19
CA ASP A 287 8.52 11.49 14.64
C ASP A 287 7.52 12.59 15.06
N ARG A 288 7.36 13.63 14.23
CA ARG A 288 6.39 14.72 14.45
C ARG A 288 4.93 14.26 14.31
N LEU A 289 4.70 13.10 13.69
CA LEU A 289 3.37 12.57 13.42
C LEU A 289 2.83 11.66 14.54
N ALA A 290 3.71 11.14 15.41
CA ALA A 290 3.43 10.05 16.34
C ALA A 290 2.16 10.24 17.19
N GLU A 291 1.90 11.48 17.61
CA GLU A 291 0.79 11.84 18.52
C GLU A 291 -0.40 12.50 17.80
N THR A 292 -0.42 12.46 16.46
CA THR A 292 -1.58 12.93 15.70
C THR A 292 -2.77 12.00 15.92
N VAL A 293 -3.96 12.58 16.07
CA VAL A 293 -5.23 11.88 16.27
C VAL A 293 -6.14 11.99 15.04
N LEU A 294 -5.98 13.06 14.26
CA LEU A 294 -6.76 13.32 13.06
C LEU A 294 -5.85 13.44 11.83
N MET A 295 -6.31 12.98 10.67
CA MET A 295 -5.56 13.05 9.42
C MET A 295 -5.13 14.49 9.08
N ARG A 296 -5.99 15.49 9.32
CA ARG A 296 -5.65 16.91 9.11
C ARG A 296 -4.43 17.38 9.91
N GLN A 297 -4.18 16.78 11.08
CA GLN A 297 -2.99 17.13 11.87
C GLN A 297 -1.73 16.62 11.20
N ILE A 298 -1.79 15.46 10.52
CA ILE A 298 -0.65 14.94 9.74
C ILE A 298 -0.30 15.94 8.64
N SER A 299 -1.30 16.36 7.86
CA SER A 299 -1.12 17.37 6.80
C SER A 299 -0.46 18.65 7.33
N SER A 300 -0.97 19.23 8.43
CA SER A 300 -0.36 20.42 9.04
C SER A 300 1.08 20.19 9.53
N ARG A 301 1.39 19.02 10.11
CA ARG A 301 2.77 18.71 10.56
C ARG A 301 3.75 18.54 9.41
N ILE A 302 3.30 17.99 8.29
CA ILE A 302 4.10 17.88 7.07
C ILE A 302 4.39 19.27 6.49
N GLU A 303 3.36 20.11 6.40
CA GLU A 303 3.50 21.51 5.94
C GLU A 303 4.46 22.30 6.85
N GLU A 304 4.25 22.28 8.17
CA GLU A 304 5.13 22.93 9.15
C GLU A 304 6.58 22.48 9.00
N PHE A 305 6.83 21.17 8.87
CA PHE A 305 8.17 20.65 8.64
C PHE A 305 8.79 21.17 7.33
N ARG A 306 8.01 21.23 6.25
CA ARG A 306 8.50 21.68 4.94
C ARG A 306 8.82 23.17 4.92
N ASP A 307 8.05 23.98 5.64
CA ASP A 307 8.30 25.42 5.79
C ASP A 307 9.60 25.73 6.56
N GLU A 308 10.05 24.81 7.42
CA GLU A 308 11.34 24.92 8.13
C GLU A 308 12.55 24.56 7.25
N LEU A 309 12.34 23.89 6.11
CA LEU A 309 13.44 23.46 5.26
C LEU A 309 14.07 24.64 4.50
N PRO A 310 15.40 24.80 4.53
CA PRO A 310 16.06 25.88 3.80
C PRO A 310 15.93 25.72 2.28
N ARG A 311 15.71 24.49 1.81
CA ARG A 311 15.46 24.15 0.41
C ARG A 311 14.87 22.76 0.29
N LEU A 312 14.09 22.56 -0.77
CA LEU A 312 13.66 21.24 -1.22
C LEU A 312 14.65 20.67 -2.26
N ARG A 313 14.79 19.34 -2.31
CA ARG A 313 15.51 18.62 -3.36
C ARG A 313 14.80 18.80 -4.69
N ALA A 314 15.49 19.42 -5.64
CA ALA A 314 14.96 19.73 -6.96
C ALA A 314 14.65 18.43 -7.74
N PRO A 315 13.59 18.42 -8.57
CA PRO A 315 13.32 17.31 -9.48
C PRO A 315 14.51 17.07 -10.41
N ARG A 316 14.79 15.80 -10.71
CA ARG A 316 15.84 15.40 -11.65
C ARG A 316 15.22 14.69 -12.84
N ALA A 317 15.78 14.91 -14.02
CA ALA A 317 15.45 14.12 -15.19
C ALA A 317 16.03 12.71 -15.02
N PHE A 318 15.22 11.70 -15.35
CA PHE A 318 15.76 10.36 -15.56
C PHE A 318 16.46 10.34 -16.92
N PRO A 319 17.72 9.87 -17.04
CA PRO A 319 18.40 9.79 -18.32
C PRO A 319 17.57 8.99 -19.33
N HIS A 320 17.37 9.54 -20.52
CA HIS A 320 16.68 8.93 -21.65
C HIS A 320 17.64 8.73 -22.82
#